data_AF-A0A8J2N7I1-F1
#
_entry.id   AF-A0A8J2N7I1-F1
#
_cell.length_a   1.000
_cell.length_b   1.000
_cell.length_c   1.000
_cell.angle_alpha   90.00
_cell.angle_beta   90.00
_cell.angle_gamma   90.00
#
_symmetry.space_group_name_H-M   'P 1'
#
loop_
_entity.id
_entity.type
_entity.pdbx_description
1 polymer ?
#
loop_
_entity_poly.entity_id
_entity_poly.type
_entity_poly.pdbx_seq_one_letter_code
_entity_poly.pdbx_strand_id
1 'polypeptide(L)'
;MNNLIAFTGEEAEVILHHVYSMFEDQIMDPVALGGVPGYITASSVQSLQASFDYNPFICGFLAEMKTDSKLMTTPYELDEDLSALLSKLLFRYAQWNYGDELSRYGVDLDNEEAVLGVALENYKPINEIKENWELILKKWVELLAWRHLERLASPEDGAAERQNMHS
;
A
#
# COMPACT_ATOMS: atom_id res chain seq x y z
N MET A 1 -7.97 27.08 3.65
CA MET A 1 -8.81 25.94 3.25
C MET A 1 -7.86 24.78 3.12
N ASN A 2 -7.93 23.78 4.00
CA ASN A 2 -7.13 22.58 3.82
C ASN A 2 -7.66 21.89 2.55
N ASN A 3 -6.75 21.48 1.66
CA ASN A 3 -7.09 20.78 0.43
C ASN A 3 -7.57 19.36 0.78
N LEU A 4 -8.79 19.28 1.32
CA LEU A 4 -9.44 18.02 1.64
C LEU A 4 -9.62 17.24 0.34
N ILE A 5 -9.30 15.96 0.41
CA ILE A 5 -9.62 14.98 -0.62
C ILE A 5 -10.77 14.14 -0.09
N ALA A 6 -11.62 13.71 -1.00
CA ALA A 6 -12.71 12.80 -0.67
C ALA A 6 -12.67 11.62 -1.62
N PHE A 7 -12.86 10.39 -1.16
CA PHE A 7 -12.88 9.20 -2.02
C PHE A 7 -13.72 8.10 -1.39
N THR A 8 -14.19 7.15 -2.20
CA THR A 8 -14.88 5.95 -1.71
C THR A 8 -13.89 4.81 -1.48
N GLY A 9 -14.27 3.81 -0.68
CA GLY A 9 -13.47 2.59 -0.52
C GLY A 9 -13.23 1.85 -1.85
N GLU A 10 -14.19 1.89 -2.77
CA GLU A 10 -14.03 1.32 -4.12
C GLU A 10 -12.99 2.07 -4.96
N GLU A 11 -12.99 3.41 -4.90
CA GLU A 11 -11.96 4.24 -5.56
C GLU A 11 -10.58 3.92 -4.97
N ALA A 12 -10.49 3.80 -3.64
CA ALA A 12 -9.27 3.44 -2.94
C ALA A 12 -8.74 2.07 -3.36
N GLU A 13 -9.62 1.06 -3.43
CA GLU A 13 -9.28 -0.31 -3.84
C GLU A 13 -8.75 -0.37 -5.27
N VAL A 14 -9.48 0.21 -6.22
CA VAL A 14 -9.08 0.19 -7.64
C VAL A 14 -7.73 0.89 -7.84
N ILE A 15 -7.51 2.03 -7.19
CA ILE A 15 -6.24 2.75 -7.32
C ILE A 15 -5.12 1.98 -6.63
N LEU A 16 -5.35 1.34 -5.48
CA LEU A 16 -4.33 0.52 -4.82
C LEU A 16 -3.91 -0.65 -5.70
N HIS A 17 -4.87 -1.38 -6.27
CA HIS A 17 -4.57 -2.49 -7.18
C HIS A 17 -3.74 -2.00 -8.38
N HIS A 18 -4.11 -0.85 -8.96
CA HIS A 18 -3.36 -0.27 -10.07
C HIS A 18 -1.91 0.08 -9.68
N VAL A 19 -1.72 0.77 -8.55
CA VAL A 19 -0.37 1.13 -8.05
C VAL A 19 0.43 -0.13 -7.76
N TYR A 20 -0.14 -1.09 -7.05
CA TYR A 20 0.54 -2.33 -6.72
C TYR A 20 0.99 -3.08 -7.97
N SER A 21 0.14 -3.25 -8.98
CA SER A 21 0.52 -3.88 -10.25
C SER A 21 1.71 -3.18 -10.92
N MET A 22 1.75 -1.84 -10.91
CA MET A 22 2.89 -1.09 -11.46
C MET A 22 4.20 -1.40 -10.72
N PHE A 23 4.15 -1.57 -9.40
CA PHE A 23 5.33 -1.90 -8.59
C PHE A 23 5.73 -3.37 -8.70
N GLU A 24 4.78 -4.30 -8.75
CA GLU A 24 5.07 -5.73 -8.99
C GLU A 24 5.79 -5.91 -10.34
N ASP A 25 5.33 -5.23 -11.39
CA ASP A 25 5.97 -5.26 -12.71
C ASP A 25 7.42 -4.71 -12.69
N GLN A 26 7.72 -3.73 -11.83
CA GLN A 26 9.06 -3.12 -11.73
C GLN A 26 10.02 -3.92 -10.86
N ILE A 27 9.55 -4.40 -9.71
CA ILE A 27 10.36 -5.12 -8.73
C ILE A 27 10.61 -6.56 -9.21
N MET A 28 9.62 -7.16 -9.89
CA MET A 28 9.64 -8.55 -10.39
C MET A 28 9.86 -9.61 -9.29
N ASP A 29 9.72 -9.25 -8.02
CA ASP A 29 9.75 -10.15 -6.86
C ASP A 29 8.59 -9.81 -5.90
N PRO A 30 7.51 -10.60 -5.90
CA PRO A 30 6.37 -10.40 -5.00
C PRO A 30 6.74 -10.49 -3.51
N VAL A 31 7.80 -11.21 -3.15
CA VAL A 31 8.22 -11.38 -1.75
C VAL A 31 8.76 -10.07 -1.18
N ALA A 32 9.43 -9.26 -2.00
CA ALA A 32 9.88 -7.93 -1.62
C ALA A 32 8.71 -6.96 -1.32
N LEU A 33 7.48 -7.34 -1.65
CA LEU A 33 6.24 -6.64 -1.32
C LEU A 33 5.44 -7.32 -0.19
N GLY A 34 5.99 -8.34 0.45
CA GLY A 34 5.29 -9.17 1.45
C GLY A 34 4.29 -10.15 0.85
N GLY A 35 4.30 -10.31 -0.48
CA GLY A 35 3.46 -11.25 -1.22
C GLY A 35 4.03 -12.67 -1.28
N VAL A 36 3.29 -13.56 -1.93
CA VAL A 36 3.67 -14.97 -2.08
C VAL A 36 4.54 -15.13 -3.34
N PRO A 37 5.61 -15.94 -3.32
CA PRO A 37 6.43 -16.18 -4.50
C PRO A 37 5.59 -16.71 -5.67
N GLY A 38 5.66 -16.03 -6.82
CA GLY A 38 5.03 -16.48 -8.05
C GLY A 38 5.85 -17.58 -8.72
N TYR A 39 5.51 -18.85 -8.52
CA TYR A 39 6.09 -19.94 -9.31
C TYR A 39 5.22 -20.23 -10.54
N ILE A 40 5.80 -20.18 -11.74
CA ILE A 40 5.15 -20.70 -12.95
C ILE A 40 5.15 -22.23 -12.86
N THR A 41 4.11 -22.79 -12.26
CA THR A 41 3.80 -24.23 -12.31
C THR A 41 2.49 -24.45 -13.05
N ALA A 42 2.22 -25.68 -13.51
CA ALA A 42 0.99 -26.03 -14.25
C ALA A 42 -0.32 -25.82 -13.43
N SER A 43 -0.19 -25.54 -12.14
CA SER A 43 -1.25 -25.21 -11.18
C SER A 43 -1.17 -23.77 -10.66
N SER A 44 -0.39 -22.90 -11.32
CA SER A 44 -0.14 -21.54 -10.83
C SER A 44 -1.41 -20.69 -10.85
N VAL A 45 -1.78 -20.21 -9.66
CA VAL A 45 -2.59 -19.01 -9.51
C VAL A 45 -1.77 -17.86 -10.09
N GLN A 46 -2.41 -16.94 -10.82
CA GLN A 46 -1.74 -15.72 -11.27
C GLN A 46 -1.14 -15.02 -10.04
N SER A 47 0.18 -14.79 -10.00
CA SER A 47 0.88 -14.23 -8.82
C SER A 47 0.26 -12.92 -8.35
N LEU A 48 -0.21 -12.12 -9.30
CA LEU A 48 -0.91 -10.87 -9.07
C LEU A 48 -2.25 -11.08 -8.34
N GLN A 49 -3.08 -12.04 -8.80
CA GLN A 49 -4.34 -12.37 -8.14
C GLN A 49 -4.09 -12.94 -6.73
N ALA A 50 -3.10 -13.82 -6.58
CA ALA A 50 -2.70 -14.34 -5.27
C ALA A 50 -2.21 -13.23 -4.34
N SER A 51 -1.54 -12.21 -4.88
CA SER A 51 -1.14 -11.04 -4.09
C SER A 51 -2.36 -10.26 -3.61
N PHE A 52 -3.35 -10.01 -4.47
CA PHE A 52 -4.59 -9.33 -4.04
C PHE A 52 -5.39 -10.12 -3.01
N ASP A 53 -5.38 -11.45 -3.10
CA ASP A 53 -6.15 -12.31 -2.21
C ASP A 53 -5.44 -12.57 -0.86
N TYR A 54 -4.09 -12.61 -0.85
CA TYR A 54 -3.32 -13.13 0.28
C TYR A 54 -2.19 -12.23 0.79
N ASN A 55 -1.83 -11.14 0.10
CA ASN A 55 -0.79 -10.23 0.59
C ASN A 55 -1.34 -9.51 1.86
N PRO A 56 -0.74 -9.73 3.04
CA PRO A 56 -1.25 -9.20 4.30
C PRO A 56 -1.28 -7.66 4.33
N PHE A 57 -0.42 -7.01 3.55
CA PHE A 57 -0.37 -5.56 3.46
C PHE A 57 -1.53 -5.02 2.61
N ILE A 58 -1.76 -5.58 1.41
CA ILE A 58 -2.92 -5.21 0.57
C ILE A 58 -4.22 -5.43 1.36
N CYS A 59 -4.40 -6.62 1.93
CA CYS A 59 -5.60 -6.94 2.69
C CYS A 59 -5.78 -6.01 3.90
N GLY A 60 -4.69 -5.67 4.60
CA GLY A 60 -4.70 -4.75 5.73
C GLY A 60 -5.14 -3.34 5.37
N PHE A 61 -4.55 -2.76 4.32
CA PHE A 61 -4.92 -1.42 3.83
C PHE A 61 -6.36 -1.37 3.31
N LEU A 62 -6.78 -2.38 2.54
CA LEU A 62 -8.15 -2.43 2.02
C LEU A 62 -9.20 -2.62 3.13
N ALA A 63 -8.88 -3.36 4.19
CA ALA A 63 -9.77 -3.51 5.34
C ALA A 63 -10.01 -2.17 6.03
N GLU A 64 -8.97 -1.35 6.20
CA GLU A 64 -9.09 0.00 6.78
C GLU A 64 -9.97 0.91 5.91
N MET A 65 -9.78 0.87 4.59
CA MET A 65 -10.50 1.73 3.63
C MET A 65 -11.98 1.35 3.44
N LYS A 66 -12.40 0.15 3.88
CA LYS A 66 -13.79 -0.34 3.75
C LYS A 66 -14.68 0.03 4.93
N THR A 67 -14.18 0.80 5.90
CA THR A 67 -14.93 1.17 7.10
C THR A 67 -15.97 2.28 6.86
N ASP A 68 -15.78 3.15 5.86
CA ASP A 68 -16.67 4.27 5.55
C ASP A 68 -17.15 4.32 4.10
N SER A 69 -18.40 4.75 3.90
CA SER A 69 -18.98 4.93 2.55
C SER A 69 -18.29 6.05 1.73
N LYS A 70 -17.65 7.00 2.42
CA LYS A 70 -16.86 8.08 1.82
C LYS A 70 -15.93 8.68 2.87
N LEU A 71 -14.62 8.59 2.62
CA LEU A 71 -13.60 9.18 3.48
C LEU A 71 -13.33 10.62 3.05
N MET A 72 -13.10 11.51 4.02
CA MET A 72 -12.65 12.88 3.80
C MET A 72 -11.48 13.17 4.71
N THR A 73 -10.34 13.53 4.12
CA THR A 73 -9.08 13.72 4.84
C THR A 73 -8.19 14.66 4.04
N THR A 74 -7.15 15.23 4.64
CA THR A 74 -6.08 15.86 3.87
C THR A 74 -5.10 14.79 3.37
N PRO A 75 -4.37 15.04 2.27
CA PRO A 75 -3.31 14.13 1.83
C PRO A 75 -2.26 13.86 2.91
N TYR A 76 -1.98 14.84 3.77
CA TYR A 76 -1.03 14.71 4.87
C TYR A 76 -1.54 13.78 5.97
N GLU A 77 -2.77 13.99 6.44
CA GLU A 77 -3.40 13.12 7.46
C GLU A 77 -3.52 11.68 6.93
N LEU A 78 -3.89 11.51 5.66
CA LEU A 78 -3.94 10.18 5.03
C LEU A 78 -2.57 9.49 5.00
N ASP A 79 -1.51 10.22 4.67
CA ASP A 79 -0.14 9.69 4.64
C ASP A 79 0.34 9.28 6.05
N GLU A 80 0.03 10.08 7.08
CA GLU A 80 0.32 9.75 8.48
C GLU A 80 -0.44 8.49 8.94
N ASP A 81 -1.75 8.41 8.66
CA ASP A 81 -2.59 7.27 9.05
C ASP A 81 -2.13 5.98 8.36
N LEU A 82 -1.83 6.06 7.06
CA LEU A 82 -1.31 4.94 6.28
C LEU A 82 0.08 4.49 6.76
N SER A 83 0.95 5.43 7.13
CA SER A 83 2.26 5.12 7.70
C SER A 83 2.14 4.43 9.06
N ALA A 84 1.22 4.88 9.91
CA ALA A 84 0.94 4.22 11.19
C ALA A 84 0.37 2.80 10.99
N LEU A 85 -0.49 2.60 9.99
CA LEU A 85 -0.99 1.27 9.64
C LEU A 85 0.13 0.37 9.07
N LEU A 86 1.03 0.91 8.25
CA LEU A 86 2.20 0.17 7.74
C LEU A 86 3.07 -0.36 8.88
N SER A 87 3.37 0.46 9.89
CA SER A 87 4.13 0.01 11.08
C SER A 87 3.46 -1.17 11.78
N LYS A 88 2.14 -1.10 12.01
CA LYS A 88 1.37 -2.19 12.64
C LYS A 88 1.40 -3.47 11.80
N LEU A 89 1.32 -3.35 10.47
CA LEU A 89 1.36 -4.50 9.56
C LEU A 89 2.76 -5.11 9.52
N LEU A 90 3.82 -4.28 9.46
CA LEU A 90 5.21 -4.72 9.55
C LEU A 90 5.49 -5.41 10.88
N PHE A 91 4.94 -4.90 11.98
CA PHE A 91 5.09 -5.50 13.30
C PHE A 91 4.52 -6.92 13.33
N ARG A 92 3.27 -7.09 12.88
CA ARG A 92 2.63 -8.41 12.79
C ARG A 92 3.41 -9.34 11.86
N TYR A 93 3.88 -8.82 10.72
CA TYR A 93 4.69 -9.58 9.78
C TYR A 93 6.01 -10.03 10.40
N ALA A 94 6.69 -9.16 11.14
CA ALA A 94 7.94 -9.45 11.85
C ALA A 94 7.73 -10.53 12.92
N GLN A 95 6.67 -10.41 13.73
CA GLN A 95 6.32 -11.41 14.72
C GLN A 95 6.01 -12.77 14.09
N TRP A 96 5.22 -12.81 13.01
CA TRP A 96 4.85 -14.06 12.36
C TRP A 96 6.02 -14.79 11.72
N ASN A 97 6.96 -14.06 11.12
CA ASN A 97 8.03 -14.66 10.33
C ASN A 97 9.35 -14.81 11.11
N TYR A 98 9.57 -14.01 12.15
CA TYR A 98 10.85 -13.92 12.87
C TYR A 98 10.68 -13.86 14.40
N GLY A 99 9.48 -14.14 14.93
CA GLY A 99 9.18 -14.02 16.35
C GLY A 99 10.08 -14.91 17.24
N ASP A 100 10.41 -16.11 16.78
CA ASP A 100 11.30 -17.03 17.50
C ASP A 100 12.73 -16.47 17.60
N GLU A 101 13.28 -15.92 16.51
CA GLU A 101 14.59 -15.29 16.48
C GLU A 101 14.63 -14.01 17.31
N LEU A 102 13.61 -13.14 17.18
CA LEU A 102 13.47 -11.92 17.96
C LEU A 102 13.40 -12.23 19.47
N SER A 103 12.67 -13.27 19.86
CA SER A 103 12.61 -13.73 21.25
C SER A 103 13.97 -14.20 21.76
N ARG A 104 14.76 -14.90 20.92
CA ARG A 104 16.14 -15.31 21.27
C ARG A 104 17.09 -14.13 21.45
N TYR A 105 16.83 -13.00 20.80
CA TYR A 105 17.54 -11.75 21.04
C TYR A 105 17.08 -11.01 22.29
N GLY A 106 16.09 -11.54 23.02
CA GLY A 106 15.56 -10.94 24.23
C GLY A 106 14.63 -9.75 23.96
N VAL A 107 14.09 -9.64 22.73
CA VAL A 107 13.13 -8.60 22.37
C VAL A 107 11.78 -8.93 23.03
N ASP A 108 11.18 -7.91 23.66
CA ASP A 108 9.81 -8.00 24.14
C ASP A 108 8.85 -8.01 22.94
N LEU A 109 8.25 -9.17 22.67
CA LEU A 109 7.37 -9.36 21.53
C LEU A 109 6.06 -8.57 21.65
N ASP A 110 5.67 -8.12 22.85
CA ASP A 110 4.46 -7.30 23.04
C ASP A 110 4.73 -5.80 22.79
N ASN A 111 5.99 -5.41 22.61
CA ASN A 111 6.39 -4.04 22.34
C ASN A 111 6.65 -3.82 20.84
N GLU A 112 5.71 -3.12 20.17
CA GLU A 112 5.77 -2.82 18.74
C GLU A 112 7.05 -2.09 18.33
N GLU A 113 7.47 -1.07 19.08
CA GLU A 113 8.66 -0.28 18.78
C GLU A 113 9.94 -1.12 18.91
N ALA A 114 10.03 -1.95 19.95
CA ALA A 114 11.17 -2.83 20.17
C ALA A 114 11.29 -3.89 19.07
N VAL A 115 10.17 -4.52 18.70
CA VAL A 115 10.12 -5.50 17.62
C VAL A 115 10.53 -4.87 16.30
N LEU A 116 9.90 -3.76 15.90
CA LEU A 116 10.20 -3.10 14.63
C LEU A 116 11.63 -2.56 14.56
N GLY A 117 12.13 -1.96 15.64
CA GLY A 117 13.49 -1.44 15.70
C GLY A 117 14.52 -2.52 15.42
N VAL A 118 14.46 -3.62 16.16
CA VAL A 118 15.39 -4.75 15.95
C VAL A 118 15.16 -5.40 14.58
N ALA A 119 13.91 -5.53 14.17
CA ALA A 119 13.56 -6.22 12.94
C ALA A 119 14.07 -5.48 11.68
N LEU A 120 13.92 -4.16 11.63
CA LEU A 120 14.38 -3.32 10.52
C LEU A 120 15.90 -3.20 10.43
N GLU A 121 16.60 -3.32 11.56
CA GLU A 121 18.06 -3.33 11.62
C GLU A 121 18.66 -4.67 11.18
N ASN A 122 17.99 -5.79 11.46
CA ASN A 122 18.58 -7.12 11.34
C ASN A 122 18.02 -7.97 10.19
N TYR A 123 16.80 -7.70 9.71
CA TYR A 123 16.19 -8.47 8.63
C TYR A 123 15.98 -7.60 7.39
N LYS A 124 16.92 -7.74 6.44
CA LYS A 124 16.84 -7.10 5.12
C LYS A 124 15.45 -7.25 4.45
N PRO A 125 14.78 -8.41 4.47
CA PRO A 125 13.46 -8.55 3.86
C PRO A 125 12.40 -7.61 4.45
N ILE A 126 12.43 -7.36 5.77
CA ILE A 126 11.46 -6.46 6.42
C ILE A 126 11.73 -5.01 6.02
N ASN A 127 13.01 -4.64 5.95
CA ASN A 127 13.42 -3.31 5.50
C ASN A 127 13.00 -3.07 4.03
N GLU A 128 13.25 -4.04 3.15
CA GLU A 128 12.82 -3.96 1.74
C GLU A 128 11.30 -3.84 1.60
N ILE A 129 10.53 -4.62 2.37
CA ILE A 129 9.06 -4.51 2.39
C ILE A 129 8.64 -3.10 2.83
N LYS A 130 9.24 -2.56 3.90
CA LYS A 130 8.96 -1.20 4.37
C LYS A 130 9.21 -0.16 3.28
N GLU A 131 10.40 -0.16 2.70
CA GLU A 131 10.79 0.83 1.68
C GLU A 131 9.87 0.76 0.46
N ASN A 132 9.55 -0.45 -0.01
CA ASN A 132 8.65 -0.62 -1.15
C ASN A 132 7.23 -0.16 -0.85
N TRP A 133 6.70 -0.47 0.34
CA TRP A 133 5.37 -0.02 0.74
C TRP A 133 5.30 1.49 0.96
N GLU A 134 6.34 2.14 1.49
CA GLU A 134 6.40 3.59 1.58
C GLU A 134 6.27 4.26 0.20
N LEU A 135 6.88 3.68 -0.84
CA LEU A 135 6.74 4.15 -2.22
C LEU A 135 5.32 3.93 -2.78
N ILE A 136 4.74 2.75 -2.53
CA ILE A 136 3.37 2.42 -2.94
C ILE A 136 2.36 3.37 -2.27
N LEU A 137 2.46 3.59 -0.96
CA LEU A 137 1.55 4.44 -0.20
C LEU A 137 1.62 5.88 -0.69
N LYS A 138 2.83 6.42 -0.86
CA LYS A 138 3.01 7.75 -1.43
C LYS A 138 2.32 7.88 -2.78
N LYS A 139 2.50 6.88 -3.67
CA LYS A 139 1.87 6.91 -5.00
C LYS A 139 0.36 6.78 -4.94
N TRP A 140 -0.14 5.99 -4.00
CA TRP A 140 -1.58 5.80 -3.77
C TRP A 140 -2.24 7.10 -3.31
N VAL A 141 -1.66 7.79 -2.32
CA VAL A 141 -2.13 9.10 -1.83
C VAL A 141 -2.11 10.14 -2.96
N GLU A 142 -1.03 10.21 -3.73
CA GLU A 142 -0.92 11.11 -4.89
C GLU A 142 -2.07 10.89 -5.90
N LEU A 143 -2.36 9.64 -6.25
CA LEU A 143 -3.41 9.32 -7.22
C LEU A 143 -4.82 9.54 -6.66
N LEU A 144 -5.05 9.29 -5.37
CA LEU A 144 -6.31 9.62 -4.72
C LEU A 144 -6.57 11.13 -4.71
N ALA A 145 -5.55 11.92 -4.39
CA ALA A 145 -5.62 13.37 -4.44
C ALA A 145 -5.84 13.89 -5.87
N TRP A 146 -5.12 13.33 -6.84
CA TRP A 146 -5.30 13.68 -8.25
C TRP A 146 -6.72 13.35 -8.76
N ARG A 147 -7.25 12.16 -8.42
CA ARG A 147 -8.61 11.76 -8.77
C ARG A 147 -9.67 12.68 -8.17
N HIS A 148 -9.42 13.22 -6.97
CA HIS A 148 -10.26 14.25 -6.38
C HIS A 148 -10.23 15.54 -7.21
N LEU A 149 -9.05 16.01 -7.62
CA LEU A 149 -8.90 17.20 -8.46
C LEU A 149 -9.59 17.03 -9.83
N GLU A 150 -9.48 15.85 -10.46
CA GLU A 150 -10.16 15.58 -11.73
C GLU A 150 -11.69 15.75 -11.64
N ARG A 151 -12.30 15.35 -10.52
CA ARG A 151 -13.74 15.53 -10.30
C ARG A 151 -14.14 16.99 -10.07
N LEU A 152 -13.20 17.80 -9.58
CA LEU A 152 -13.41 19.23 -9.35
C LEU A 152 -13.08 20.09 -10.58
N ALA A 153 -12.30 19.56 -11.52
CA ALA A 153 -12.02 20.24 -12.77
C ALA A 153 -13.30 20.35 -13.62
N SER A 154 -13.60 21.56 -14.09
CA SER A 154 -14.70 21.79 -15.03
C SER A 154 -14.50 20.94 -16.31
N PRO A 155 -15.57 20.45 -16.96
CA PRO A 155 -15.48 19.62 -18.18
C PRO A 155 -14.68 20.24 -19.33
N GLU A 156 -14.48 21.56 -19.30
CA GLU A 156 -13.84 22.33 -20.36
C GLU A 156 -12.30 22.23 -20.37
N ASP A 157 -11.63 21.93 -19.24
CA ASP A 157 -10.16 22.05 -19.13
C ASP A 157 -9.37 20.72 -19.15
N GLY A 158 -10.02 19.56 -19.23
CA GLY A 158 -9.33 18.26 -19.06
C GLY A 158 -9.07 17.46 -20.33
N ALA A 159 -10.12 17.31 -21.17
CA ALA A 159 -10.13 16.37 -22.29
C ALA A 159 -10.66 16.97 -23.60
N ALA A 160 -11.53 17.98 -23.54
CA ALA A 160 -12.11 18.62 -24.72
C ALA A 160 -11.07 19.46 -25.51
N GLU A 161 -10.13 20.12 -24.83
CA GLU A 161 -9.09 20.91 -25.51
C GLU A 161 -8.11 20.04 -26.33
N ARG A 162 -7.89 18.77 -25.95
CA ARG A 162 -7.01 17.87 -26.71
C ARG A 162 -7.62 17.40 -28.03
N GLN A 163 -8.95 17.44 -28.18
CA GLN A 163 -9.61 17.14 -29.45
C GLN A 163 -9.65 18.37 -30.40
N ASN A 164 -9.64 19.59 -29.86
CA ASN A 164 -9.68 20.81 -30.65
C ASN A 164 -8.31 21.31 -31.14
N MET A 165 -7.19 20.75 -30.68
CA MET A 165 -5.86 21.05 -31.22
C MET A 165 -5.53 20.33 -32.54
N HIS A 166 -6.41 19.45 -33.03
CA HIS A 166 -6.25 18.74 -34.31
C HIS A 166 -7.41 18.96 -35.30
N SER A 167 -8.19 20.03 -35.12
CA SER A 167 -9.20 20.48 -36.10
C SER A 167 -8.73 21.71 -36.85
#